data_AF-A0A9D5N5M8-F1
#
_entry.id   AF-A0A9D5N5M8-F1
#
_cell.length_a   1.000
_cell.length_b   1.000
_cell.length_c   1.000
_cell.angle_alpha   90.00
_cell.angle_beta   90.00
_cell.angle_gamma   90.00
#
_symmetry.space_group_name_H-M   'P 1'
#
loop_
_entity.id
_entity.type
_entity.pdbx_description
1 polymer ?
#
loop_
_entity_poly.entity_id
_entity_poly.type
_entity_poly.pdbx_seq_one_letter_code
_entity_poly.pdbx_strand_id
1 'polypeptide(L)'
;MTSLIMTFHITIDRNAVSEVRTAGGMAKIIPFAGFVDSEHFKGKVLPGAADVQTTDAAGIRHMCAKYMFDGTDAEGRKCRLFVENNGYFEPGSRPKPFHACPAFMSDSPYLSDLLSRPVYRAEGHSTDAGVDIMIFDVTKENHEEAKEETAPVDPYIEELKSRQIPEIYTDEAKRIFAHEHIIKMIYFSEHESKTYVLENPDEETVAAILCTLWGTMQMAFMINDKNELAAAAWIAGRIRNIENEALTVFAEIFKETGGDRYFDRPVNRYQRWRINEIKG
;
A
#
# COMPACT_ATOMS: atom_id res chain seq x y z
N MET A 1 9.67 -13.73 -4.29
CA MET A 1 9.32 -13.77 -2.84
C MET A 1 9.88 -12.53 -2.15
N THR A 2 9.09 -11.80 -1.37
CA THR A 2 9.48 -10.52 -0.71
C THR A 2 10.59 -10.71 0.34
N SER A 3 11.55 -9.79 0.42
CA SER A 3 12.69 -9.89 1.34
C SER A 3 12.37 -9.34 2.73
N LEU A 4 12.63 -10.12 3.78
CA LEU A 4 12.48 -9.70 5.18
C LEU A 4 13.61 -8.75 5.56
N ILE A 5 13.27 -7.53 6.00
CA ILE A 5 14.27 -6.52 6.37
C ILE A 5 14.40 -6.31 7.89
N MET A 6 13.30 -6.44 8.64
CA MET A 6 13.28 -6.23 10.09
C MET A 6 12.19 -7.06 10.74
N THR A 7 12.39 -7.44 12.00
CA THR A 7 11.34 -7.98 12.86
C THR A 7 11.24 -7.11 14.11
N PHE A 8 10.05 -6.60 14.41
CA PHE A 8 9.77 -5.87 15.64
C PHE A 8 9.11 -6.79 16.65
N HIS A 9 9.73 -6.94 17.82
CA HIS A 9 9.23 -7.76 18.90
C HIS A 9 8.40 -6.90 19.86
N ILE A 10 7.07 -7.03 19.78
CA ILE A 10 6.12 -6.22 20.55
C ILE A 10 5.58 -7.01 21.74
N THR A 11 5.62 -6.40 22.92
CA THR A 11 5.04 -6.91 24.17
C THR A 11 3.84 -6.04 24.54
N ILE A 12 2.69 -6.67 24.77
CA ILE A 12 1.44 -5.96 25.08
C ILE A 12 1.14 -6.11 26.56
N ASP A 13 0.95 -4.98 27.25
CA ASP A 13 0.35 -5.00 28.58
C ASP A 13 -1.17 -5.04 28.45
N ARG A 14 -1.73 -6.24 28.61
CA ARG A 14 -3.18 -6.47 28.52
C ARG A 14 -3.97 -5.74 29.60
N ASN A 15 -3.34 -5.38 30.72
CA ASN A 15 -4.00 -4.66 31.81
C ASN A 15 -4.08 -3.15 31.55
N ALA A 16 -3.25 -2.62 30.65
CA ALA A 16 -3.26 -1.21 30.25
C ALA A 16 -4.21 -0.91 29.08
N VAL A 17 -4.90 -1.92 28.56
CA VAL A 17 -5.82 -1.76 27.43
C VAL A 17 -7.07 -1.01 27.87
N SER A 18 -7.37 0.09 27.17
CA SER A 18 -8.59 0.87 27.37
C SER A 18 -9.55 0.63 26.23
N GLU A 19 -10.85 0.47 26.51
CA GLU A 19 -11.88 0.29 25.48
C GLU A 19 -13.17 1.06 25.76
N VAL A 20 -13.83 1.46 24.69
CA VAL A 20 -15.19 1.99 24.70
C VAL A 20 -16.03 1.24 23.66
N ARG A 21 -17.26 0.88 24.03
CA ARG A 21 -18.22 0.19 23.17
C ARG A 21 -19.51 0.98 23.11
N THR A 22 -20.06 1.10 21.92
CA THR A 22 -21.34 1.76 21.65
C THR A 22 -22.17 0.89 20.71
N ALA A 23 -23.45 1.24 20.51
CA ALA A 23 -24.26 0.59 19.48
C ALA A 23 -23.72 0.81 18.05
N GLY A 24 -22.95 1.89 17.83
CA GLY A 24 -22.41 2.26 16.52
C GLY A 24 -20.98 1.78 16.27
N GLY A 25 -20.35 1.05 17.20
CA GLY A 25 -18.97 0.60 17.06
C GLY A 25 -18.19 0.57 18.37
N MET A 26 -16.87 0.42 18.25
CA MET A 26 -15.94 0.27 19.36
C MET A 26 -14.62 0.97 19.07
N ALA A 27 -13.97 1.48 20.11
CA ALA A 27 -12.56 1.86 20.04
C ALA A 27 -11.78 1.17 21.16
N LYS A 28 -10.54 0.77 20.87
CA LYS A 28 -9.60 0.17 21.80
C LYS A 28 -8.24 0.83 21.62
N ILE A 29 -7.60 1.18 22.73
CA ILE A 29 -6.21 1.64 22.77
C ILE A 29 -5.42 0.52 23.44
N ILE A 30 -4.40 0.02 22.74
CA ILE A 30 -3.54 -1.08 23.18
C ILE A 30 -2.13 -0.54 23.35
N PRO A 31 -1.74 -0.12 24.57
CA PRO A 31 -0.37 0.26 24.85
C PRO A 31 0.57 -0.94 24.71
N PHE A 32 1.76 -0.69 24.19
CA PHE A 32 2.76 -1.75 24.06
C PHE A 32 4.18 -1.21 24.27
N ALA A 33 5.08 -2.13 24.60
CA ALA A 33 6.51 -1.94 24.55
C ALA A 33 7.10 -2.88 23.49
N GLY A 34 8.40 -2.77 23.24
CA GLY A 34 9.05 -3.67 22.30
C GLY A 34 10.48 -3.30 22.00
N PHE A 35 11.08 -4.07 21.12
CA PHE A 35 12.43 -3.83 20.62
C PHE A 35 12.58 -4.39 19.21
N VAL A 36 13.67 -4.00 18.57
CA VAL A 36 14.13 -4.51 17.28
C VAL A 36 15.62 -4.80 17.39
N ASP A 37 16.02 -5.95 16.87
CA ASP A 37 17.41 -6.34 16.71
C ASP A 37 17.58 -6.89 15.29
N SER A 38 17.95 -6.02 14.36
CA SER A 38 18.23 -6.37 12.96
C SER A 38 19.62 -5.90 12.53
N GLU A 39 20.02 -6.30 11.33
CA GLU A 39 21.26 -5.81 10.71
C GLU A 39 21.20 -4.31 10.39
N HIS A 40 20.01 -3.77 10.13
CA HIS A 40 19.80 -2.38 9.76
C HIS A 40 19.64 -1.45 10.96
N PHE A 41 19.05 -1.94 12.05
CA PHE A 41 18.72 -1.11 13.21
C PHE A 41 18.54 -1.95 14.48
N LYS A 42 19.06 -1.43 15.60
CA LYS A 42 18.85 -2.01 16.93
C LYS A 42 18.31 -0.94 17.87
N GLY A 43 17.13 -1.17 18.46
CA GLY A 43 16.47 -0.14 19.25
C GLY A 43 15.35 -0.66 20.15
N LYS A 44 14.89 0.19 21.07
CA LYS A 44 13.77 -0.10 21.99
C LYS A 44 12.64 0.90 21.79
N VAL A 45 11.41 0.44 21.92
CA VAL A 45 10.21 1.29 21.82
C VAL A 45 10.21 2.31 22.96
N LEU A 46 9.97 3.58 22.62
CA LEU A 46 9.81 4.68 23.56
C LEU A 46 8.40 4.69 24.20
N PRO A 47 8.24 5.29 25.38
CA PRO A 47 6.92 5.48 26.00
C PRO A 47 5.94 6.21 25.07
N GLY A 48 4.65 5.86 25.18
CA GLY A 48 3.57 6.43 24.38
C GLY A 48 3.16 5.60 23.16
N ALA A 49 3.83 4.47 22.91
CA ALA A 49 3.48 3.54 21.85
C ALA A 49 2.13 2.87 22.11
N ALA A 50 1.25 2.91 21.10
CA ALA A 50 -0.05 2.28 21.18
C ALA A 50 -0.58 1.90 19.79
N ASP A 51 -1.38 0.84 19.77
CA ASP A 51 -2.25 0.48 18.67
C ASP A 51 -3.68 0.95 18.98
N VAL A 52 -4.18 1.86 18.16
CA VAL A 52 -5.55 2.36 18.24
C VAL A 52 -6.39 1.59 17.23
N GLN A 53 -7.26 0.73 17.75
CA GLN A 53 -8.19 -0.06 16.95
C GLN A 53 -9.58 0.54 17.03
N THR A 54 -10.23 0.72 15.88
CA THR A 54 -11.64 1.12 15.79
C THR A 54 -12.41 0.07 15.03
N THR A 55 -13.61 -0.26 15.49
CA THR A 55 -14.55 -1.13 14.78
C THR A 55 -15.80 -0.33 14.48
N ASP A 56 -16.15 -0.25 13.21
CA ASP A 56 -17.34 0.49 12.76
C ASP A 56 -18.63 -0.33 12.95
N ALA A 57 -19.76 0.27 12.59
CA ALA A 57 -21.07 -0.39 12.66
C ALA A 57 -21.21 -1.57 11.68
N ALA A 58 -20.38 -1.65 10.64
CA ALA A 58 -20.34 -2.77 9.71
C ALA A 58 -19.48 -3.94 10.24
N GLY A 59 -18.80 -3.75 11.38
CA GLY A 59 -17.91 -4.74 11.98
C GLY A 59 -16.51 -4.77 11.38
N ILE A 60 -16.17 -3.81 10.50
CA ILE A 60 -14.82 -3.66 9.95
C ILE A 60 -13.94 -3.05 11.04
N ARG A 61 -12.79 -3.68 11.30
CA ARG A 61 -11.86 -3.21 12.31
C ARG A 61 -10.62 -2.61 11.66
N HIS A 62 -10.38 -1.33 11.91
CA HIS A 62 -9.17 -0.62 11.51
C HIS A 62 -8.16 -0.65 12.65
N MET A 63 -6.88 -0.82 12.30
CA MET A 63 -5.73 -0.83 13.18
C MET A 63 -4.81 0.33 12.79
N CYS A 64 -4.34 1.09 13.78
CA CYS A 64 -3.42 2.20 13.59
C CYS A 64 -2.43 2.21 14.76
N ALA A 65 -1.29 1.53 14.57
CA ALA A 65 -0.21 1.52 15.55
C ALA A 65 0.77 2.65 15.26
N LYS A 66 1.02 3.50 16.26
CA LYS A 66 2.01 4.58 16.18
C LYS A 66 2.99 4.48 17.34
N TYR A 67 4.27 4.45 17.01
CA TYR A 67 5.34 4.22 17.97
C TYR A 67 6.68 4.74 17.45
N MET A 68 7.62 4.92 18.37
CA MET A 68 8.99 5.31 18.06
C MET A 68 9.96 4.36 18.73
N PHE A 69 11.06 4.05 18.06
CA PHE A 69 12.23 3.44 18.67
C PHE A 69 13.30 4.49 18.94
N ASP A 70 14.07 4.28 20.01
CA ASP A 70 15.36 4.91 20.25
C ASP A 70 16.45 3.84 20.13
N GLY A 71 17.47 4.08 19.30
CA GLY A 71 18.40 3.02 18.91
C GLY A 71 19.65 3.48 18.17
N THR A 72 20.27 2.53 17.49
CA THR A 72 21.47 2.71 16.67
C THR A 72 21.25 2.08 15.29
N ASP A 73 21.59 2.80 14.22
CA ASP A 73 21.56 2.28 12.84
C ASP A 73 22.79 1.40 12.51
N ALA A 74 22.79 0.79 11.33
CA ALA A 74 23.89 -0.05 10.84
C ALA A 74 25.25 0.68 10.72
N GLU A 75 25.22 2.01 10.60
CA GLU A 75 26.43 2.85 10.53
C GLU A 75 26.93 3.27 11.93
N GLY A 76 26.30 2.78 12.99
CA GLY A 76 26.67 3.06 14.38
C GLY A 76 26.14 4.38 14.92
N ARG A 77 25.25 5.08 14.20
CA ARG A 77 24.69 6.37 14.64
C ARG A 77 23.47 6.17 15.52
N LYS A 78 23.43 6.93 16.61
CA LYS A 78 22.22 7.07 17.44
C LYS A 78 21.14 7.79 16.66
N CYS A 79 19.97 7.19 16.59
CA CYS A 79 18.84 7.69 15.82
C CYS A 79 17.51 7.20 16.41
N ARG A 80 16.44 7.82 15.94
CA ARG A 80 15.06 7.44 16.22
C ARG A 80 14.39 6.94 14.96
N LEU A 81 13.55 5.93 15.12
CA LEU A 81 12.70 5.39 14.05
C LEU A 81 11.25 5.50 14.47
N PHE A 82 10.50 6.40 13.85
CA PHE A 82 9.05 6.47 13.95
C PHE A 82 8.43 5.45 12.99
N VAL A 83 7.39 4.77 13.48
CA VAL A 83 6.62 3.79 12.72
C VAL A 83 5.13 4.11 12.87
N GLU A 84 4.47 4.20 11.73
CA GLU A 84 3.02 4.15 11.62
C GLU A 84 2.63 2.88 10.87
N ASN A 85 1.94 1.95 11.54
CA ASN A 85 1.58 0.66 10.96
C ASN A 85 0.06 0.50 10.94
N ASN A 86 -0.51 0.61 9.74
CA ASN A 86 -1.95 0.62 9.50
C ASN A 86 -2.41 -0.70 8.89
N GLY A 87 -3.57 -1.19 9.30
CA GLY A 87 -4.17 -2.41 8.74
C GLY A 87 -5.67 -2.46 8.99
N TYR A 88 -6.35 -3.44 8.39
CA TYR A 88 -7.76 -3.65 8.62
C TYR A 88 -8.12 -5.14 8.66
N PHE A 89 -9.27 -5.42 9.26
CA PHE A 89 -9.84 -6.76 9.35
C PHE A 89 -11.29 -6.73 8.89
N GLU A 90 -11.64 -7.71 8.06
CA GLU A 90 -13.03 -7.98 7.72
C GLU A 90 -13.88 -8.34 8.95
N PRO A 91 -15.20 -8.13 8.88
CA PRO A 91 -16.12 -8.55 9.93
C PRO A 91 -15.93 -10.02 10.28
N GLY A 92 -15.66 -10.31 11.56
CA GLY A 92 -15.42 -11.68 12.05
C GLY A 92 -14.05 -12.28 11.71
N SER A 93 -13.24 -11.61 10.88
CA SER A 93 -11.93 -12.10 10.49
C SER A 93 -10.87 -11.91 11.57
N ARG A 94 -10.02 -12.92 11.72
CA ARG A 94 -8.86 -12.95 12.63
C ARG A 94 -7.69 -13.65 11.94
N PRO A 95 -7.13 -13.05 10.88
CA PRO A 95 -6.09 -13.66 10.08
C PRO A 95 -4.84 -13.89 10.92
N LYS A 96 -4.13 -14.98 10.62
CA LYS A 96 -2.87 -15.38 11.24
C LYS A 96 -1.92 -15.85 10.14
N PRO A 97 -0.90 -15.05 9.75
CA PRO A 97 -0.62 -13.71 10.25
C PRO A 97 -1.69 -12.68 9.86
N PHE A 98 -1.71 -11.53 10.53
CA PHE A 98 -2.41 -10.37 10.02
C PHE A 98 -1.49 -9.54 9.12
N HIS A 99 -2.08 -8.76 8.21
CA HIS A 99 -1.31 -7.92 7.29
C HIS A 99 -1.52 -6.44 7.60
N ALA A 100 -0.46 -5.66 7.37
CA ALA A 100 -0.47 -4.22 7.58
C ALA A 100 0.51 -3.52 6.61
N CYS A 101 0.39 -2.21 6.51
CA CYS A 101 1.14 -1.34 5.63
C CYS A 101 1.91 -0.31 6.47
N PRO A 102 3.17 -0.61 6.84
CA PRO A 102 3.98 0.30 7.64
C PRO A 102 4.46 1.51 6.83
N ALA A 103 4.63 2.63 7.51
CA ALA A 103 5.30 3.83 7.05
C ALA A 103 6.34 4.23 8.10
N PHE A 104 7.47 4.73 7.63
CA PHE A 104 8.65 4.98 8.46
C PHE A 104 9.11 6.43 8.34
N MET A 105 9.66 6.95 9.43
CA MET A 105 10.41 8.20 9.43
C MET A 105 11.59 8.06 10.38
N SER A 106 12.77 8.54 9.98
CA SER A 106 13.99 8.44 10.80
C SER A 106 14.82 9.71 10.68
N ASP A 107 15.55 10.04 11.73
CA ASP A 107 16.59 11.08 11.73
C ASP A 107 17.98 10.53 11.34
N SER A 108 18.09 9.22 11.05
CA SER A 108 19.26 8.62 10.41
C SER A 108 19.17 8.74 8.89
N PRO A 109 20.19 9.32 8.22
CA PRO A 109 20.30 9.31 6.76
C PRO A 109 20.20 7.90 6.16
N TYR A 110 20.92 6.92 6.74
CA TYR A 110 20.89 5.52 6.28
C TYR A 110 19.48 4.92 6.33
N LEU A 111 18.78 5.10 7.45
CA LEU A 111 17.43 4.56 7.59
C LEU A 111 16.40 5.35 6.77
N SER A 112 16.61 6.65 6.58
CA SER A 112 15.77 7.46 5.70
C SER A 112 15.90 7.00 4.24
N ASP A 113 17.13 6.79 3.76
CA ASP A 113 17.39 6.29 2.41
C ASP A 113 16.83 4.88 2.21
N LEU A 114 16.96 4.02 3.21
CA LEU A 114 16.39 2.68 3.18
C LEU A 114 14.85 2.73 3.17
N LEU A 115 14.24 3.35 4.19
CA LEU A 115 12.83 3.14 4.56
C LEU A 115 11.84 4.20 4.05
N SER A 116 12.30 5.25 3.35
CA SER A 116 11.43 6.32 2.84
C SER A 116 10.46 5.88 1.73
N ARG A 117 10.74 4.74 1.08
CA ARG A 117 9.93 4.23 -0.03
C ARG A 117 8.65 3.56 0.47
N PRO A 118 7.49 3.74 -0.21
CA PRO A 118 6.22 3.15 0.21
C PRO A 118 6.05 1.68 -0.24
N VAL A 119 7.11 0.88 -0.14
CA VAL A 119 7.18 -0.49 -0.69
C VAL A 119 7.16 -1.58 0.39
N TYR A 120 6.78 -1.21 1.61
CA TYR A 120 6.84 -2.12 2.74
C TYR A 120 5.49 -2.73 3.07
N ARG A 121 5.53 -4.03 3.38
CA ARG A 121 4.40 -4.79 3.94
C ARG A 121 4.82 -5.34 5.30
N ALA A 122 3.87 -5.39 6.22
CA ALA A 122 4.06 -6.01 7.52
C ALA A 122 3.18 -7.26 7.68
N GLU A 123 3.74 -8.29 8.31
CA GLU A 123 3.00 -9.46 8.79
C GLU A 123 3.10 -9.54 10.31
N GLY A 124 1.96 -9.63 10.98
CA GLY A 124 1.86 -9.73 12.43
C GLY A 124 1.56 -11.15 12.90
N HIS A 125 2.50 -11.71 13.66
CA HIS A 125 2.42 -13.05 14.23
C HIS A 125 2.22 -12.96 15.74
N SER A 126 1.10 -13.49 16.25
CA SER A 126 0.85 -13.49 17.68
C SER A 126 1.88 -14.35 18.42
N THR A 127 2.37 -13.85 19.55
CA THR A 127 3.21 -14.56 20.49
C THR A 127 2.53 -14.63 21.86
N ASP A 128 3.10 -15.36 22.82
CA ASP A 128 2.58 -15.39 24.19
C ASP A 128 2.64 -14.01 24.87
N ALA A 129 3.66 -13.21 24.55
CA ALA A 129 3.90 -11.88 25.12
C ALA A 129 3.22 -10.74 24.36
N GLY A 130 2.91 -10.93 23.08
CA GLY A 130 2.34 -9.89 22.23
C GLY A 130 2.31 -10.28 20.76
N VAL A 131 3.12 -9.61 19.94
CA VAL A 131 3.13 -9.78 18.48
C VAL A 131 4.55 -9.57 17.94
N ASP A 132 5.01 -10.45 17.06
CA ASP A 132 6.15 -10.19 16.19
C ASP A 132 5.65 -9.59 14.88
N ILE A 133 6.16 -8.40 14.54
CA ILE A 133 5.83 -7.69 13.29
C ILE A 133 7.00 -7.85 12.34
N MET A 134 6.84 -8.67 11.31
CA MET A 134 7.82 -8.90 10.27
C MET A 134 7.63 -7.88 9.14
N ILE A 135 8.67 -7.13 8.79
CA ILE A 135 8.65 -6.10 7.76
C ILE A 135 9.35 -6.61 6.50
N PHE A 136 8.65 -6.57 5.38
CA PHE A 136 9.12 -7.05 4.09
C PHE A 136 9.24 -5.91 3.09
N ASP A 137 10.34 -5.87 2.35
CA ASP A 137 10.48 -5.08 1.12
C ASP A 137 9.89 -5.88 -0.03
N VAL A 138 8.79 -5.37 -0.61
CA VAL A 138 8.07 -6.08 -1.67
C VAL A 138 8.77 -5.99 -3.03
N THR A 139 9.81 -5.15 -3.15
CA THR A 139 10.57 -4.96 -4.40
C THR A 139 11.83 -5.82 -4.47
N LYS A 140 12.28 -6.37 -3.35
CA LYS A 140 13.45 -7.24 -3.30
C LYS A 140 12.99 -8.68 -3.30
N GLU A 141 13.32 -9.41 -4.36
CA GLU A 141 13.19 -10.86 -4.38
C GLU A 141 14.32 -11.48 -3.55
N ASN A 142 13.98 -12.43 -2.66
CA ASN A 142 15.00 -13.36 -2.19
C ASN A 142 15.47 -14.17 -3.40
N HIS A 143 16.75 -14.05 -3.75
CA HIS A 143 17.41 -14.88 -4.75
C HIS A 143 17.47 -16.35 -4.27
N GLU A 144 16.35 -17.06 -4.38
CA GLU A 144 16.39 -18.43 -4.87
C GLU A 144 15.98 -18.33 -6.33
N GLU A 145 16.83 -18.84 -7.23
CA GLU A 145 16.62 -18.87 -8.68
C GLU A 145 15.32 -19.62 -9.03
N ALA A 146 14.19 -18.94 -8.93
CA ALA A 146 12.95 -19.37 -9.53
C ALA A 146 13.10 -19.13 -11.03
N LYS A 147 13.19 -20.23 -11.78
CA LYS A 147 13.17 -20.22 -13.24
C LYS A 147 12.03 -19.33 -13.71
N GLU A 148 12.37 -18.45 -14.64
CA GLU A 148 11.47 -17.59 -15.40
C GLU A 148 10.43 -18.46 -16.13
N GLU A 149 9.35 -18.79 -15.41
CA GLU A 149 8.14 -19.37 -15.99
C GLU A 149 7.26 -18.17 -16.32
N THR A 150 7.29 -17.76 -17.59
CA THR A 150 6.38 -16.75 -18.12
C THR A 150 4.95 -17.21 -17.84
N ALA A 151 4.28 -16.51 -16.91
CA ALA A 151 2.87 -16.77 -16.65
C ALA A 151 2.11 -16.69 -17.98
N PRO A 152 1.17 -17.62 -18.25
CA PRO A 152 0.41 -17.60 -19.49
C PRO A 152 -0.31 -16.25 -19.61
N VAL A 153 -0.06 -15.56 -20.73
CA VAL A 153 -0.66 -14.25 -21.01
C VAL A 153 -2.18 -14.40 -20.99
N ASP A 154 -2.87 -13.52 -20.24
CA ASP A 154 -4.32 -13.61 -20.07
C ASP A 154 -5.03 -13.45 -21.43
N PRO A 155 -5.94 -14.37 -21.82
CA PRO A 155 -6.57 -14.36 -23.14
C PRO A 155 -7.25 -13.04 -23.52
N TYR A 156 -7.75 -12.29 -22.53
CA TYR A 156 -8.35 -10.97 -22.76
C TYR A 156 -7.32 -9.94 -23.22
N ILE A 157 -6.11 -9.98 -22.67
CA ILE A 157 -5.02 -9.08 -23.06
C ILE A 157 -4.58 -9.37 -24.49
N GLU A 158 -4.47 -10.65 -24.85
CA GLU A 158 -4.19 -11.04 -26.25
C GLU A 158 -5.32 -10.62 -27.21
N GLU A 159 -6.59 -10.72 -26.77
CA GLU A 159 -7.70 -10.19 -27.55
C GLU A 159 -7.56 -8.68 -27.78
N LEU A 160 -7.20 -7.90 -26.76
CA LEU A 160 -6.99 -6.45 -26.90
C LEU A 160 -5.90 -6.13 -27.92
N LYS A 161 -4.79 -6.87 -27.91
CA LYS A 161 -3.69 -6.72 -28.88
C LYS A 161 -4.12 -7.08 -30.30
N SER A 162 -5.03 -8.03 -30.46
CA SER A 162 -5.55 -8.43 -31.77
C SER A 162 -6.48 -7.39 -32.43
N ARG A 163 -6.95 -6.38 -31.67
CA ARG A 163 -7.80 -5.32 -32.19
C ARG A 163 -6.97 -4.31 -32.99
N GLN A 164 -7.63 -3.57 -33.89
CA GLN A 164 -6.97 -2.48 -34.58
C GLN A 164 -6.64 -1.36 -33.59
N ILE A 165 -5.35 -1.15 -33.32
CA ILE A 165 -4.85 -0.09 -32.44
C ILE A 165 -4.52 1.14 -33.30
N PRO A 166 -5.19 2.29 -33.08
CA PRO A 166 -4.85 3.53 -33.77
C PRO A 166 -3.41 4.00 -33.50
N GLU A 167 -2.76 4.56 -34.53
CA GLU A 167 -1.34 4.95 -34.51
C GLU A 167 -0.97 5.91 -33.36
N ILE A 168 -1.92 6.79 -32.98
CA ILE A 168 -1.76 7.70 -31.84
C ILE A 168 -1.42 6.98 -30.52
N TYR A 169 -1.96 5.77 -30.28
CA TYR A 169 -1.67 5.02 -29.05
C TYR A 169 -0.37 4.24 -29.14
N THR A 170 0.00 3.77 -30.35
CA THR A 170 1.31 3.13 -30.56
C THR A 170 2.45 4.13 -30.42
N ASP A 171 2.27 5.36 -30.91
CA ASP A 171 3.26 6.43 -30.76
C ASP A 171 3.38 6.90 -29.32
N GLU A 172 2.26 6.98 -28.60
CA GLU A 172 2.28 7.34 -27.19
C GLU A 172 2.92 6.26 -26.31
N ALA A 173 2.64 4.98 -26.58
CA ALA A 173 3.32 3.88 -25.90
C ALA A 173 4.84 3.96 -26.11
N LYS A 174 5.31 4.10 -27.35
CA LYS A 174 6.75 4.30 -27.66
C LYS A 174 7.36 5.45 -26.87
N ARG A 175 6.65 6.59 -26.80
CA ARG A 175 7.11 7.75 -26.04
C ARG A 175 7.27 7.43 -24.55
N ILE A 176 6.29 6.74 -23.95
CA ILE A 176 6.33 6.34 -22.55
C ILE A 176 7.55 5.44 -22.29
N PHE A 177 7.75 4.40 -23.10
CA PHE A 177 8.89 3.50 -22.94
C PHE A 177 10.24 4.19 -23.12
N ALA A 178 10.34 5.15 -24.05
CA ALA A 178 11.58 5.90 -24.29
C ALA A 178 11.99 6.81 -23.11
N HIS A 179 11.05 7.19 -22.24
CA HIS A 179 11.31 8.15 -21.15
C HIS A 179 11.24 7.53 -19.76
N GLU A 180 10.41 6.51 -19.57
CA GLU A 180 9.96 6.11 -18.24
C GLU A 180 10.34 4.69 -17.85
N HIS A 181 10.95 3.87 -18.71
CA HIS A 181 11.41 2.51 -18.35
C HIS A 181 10.34 1.69 -17.57
N ILE A 182 9.16 1.52 -18.18
CA ILE A 182 8.01 0.88 -17.52
C ILE A 182 8.30 -0.59 -17.25
N ILE A 183 8.18 -1.00 -15.98
CA ILE A 183 8.33 -2.39 -15.55
C ILE A 183 7.00 -3.00 -15.09
N LYS A 184 5.97 -2.19 -14.87
CA LYS A 184 4.68 -2.67 -14.36
C LYS A 184 3.54 -1.79 -14.80
N MET A 185 2.41 -2.39 -15.14
CA MET A 185 1.17 -1.70 -15.44
C MET A 185 0.00 -2.31 -14.68
N ILE A 186 -0.80 -1.46 -14.04
CA ILE A 186 -2.04 -1.84 -13.36
C ILE A 186 -3.19 -1.24 -14.16
N TYR A 187 -4.05 -2.09 -14.69
CA TYR A 187 -5.17 -1.71 -15.55
C TYR A 187 -6.48 -2.31 -15.01
N PHE A 188 -7.52 -1.48 -14.91
CA PHE A 188 -8.86 -1.95 -14.56
C PHE A 188 -9.73 -2.04 -15.81
N SER A 189 -10.19 -3.25 -16.13
CA SER A 189 -11.15 -3.49 -17.20
C SER A 189 -12.56 -3.48 -16.64
N GLU A 190 -13.41 -2.51 -17.01
CA GLU A 190 -14.85 -2.58 -16.68
C GLU A 190 -15.54 -3.72 -17.43
N HIS A 191 -15.06 -4.06 -18.62
CA HIS A 191 -15.63 -5.14 -19.45
C HIS A 191 -15.59 -6.48 -18.70
N GLU A 192 -14.43 -6.77 -18.09
CA GLU A 192 -14.23 -7.99 -17.31
C GLU A 192 -14.53 -7.80 -15.82
N SER A 193 -14.78 -6.56 -15.39
CA SER A 193 -14.85 -6.17 -13.98
C SER A 193 -13.68 -6.74 -13.17
N LYS A 194 -12.47 -6.62 -13.73
CA LYS A 194 -11.25 -7.26 -13.24
C LYS A 194 -10.06 -6.30 -13.32
N THR A 195 -9.20 -6.36 -12.30
CA THR A 195 -7.89 -5.68 -12.31
C THR A 195 -6.81 -6.60 -12.87
N TYR A 196 -6.05 -6.07 -13.82
CA TYR A 196 -4.89 -6.70 -14.43
C TYR A 196 -3.62 -6.06 -13.88
N VAL A 197 -2.70 -6.90 -13.41
CA VAL A 197 -1.34 -6.48 -13.03
C VAL A 197 -0.39 -7.13 -14.03
N LEU A 198 0.20 -6.31 -14.88
CA LEU A 198 1.10 -6.73 -15.95
C LEU A 198 2.53 -6.43 -15.53
N GLU A 199 3.34 -7.46 -15.39
CA GLU A 199 4.79 -7.35 -15.16
C GLU A 199 5.50 -7.26 -16.51
N ASN A 200 6.39 -6.29 -16.65
CA ASN A 200 7.16 -5.98 -17.88
C ASN A 200 6.28 -5.96 -19.15
N PRO A 201 5.22 -5.13 -19.20
CA PRO A 201 4.37 -5.06 -20.38
C PRO A 201 5.18 -4.59 -21.60
N ASP A 202 4.85 -5.10 -22.79
CA ASP A 202 5.42 -4.60 -24.04
C ASP A 202 4.68 -3.34 -24.54
N GLU A 203 5.31 -2.60 -25.48
CA GLU A 203 4.72 -1.38 -26.06
C GLU A 203 3.33 -1.62 -26.67
N GLU A 204 3.14 -2.77 -27.31
CA GLU A 204 1.89 -3.15 -27.96
C GLU A 204 0.76 -3.36 -26.95
N THR A 205 1.05 -4.01 -25.82
CA THR A 205 0.13 -4.22 -24.71
C THR A 205 -0.28 -2.90 -24.08
N VAL A 206 0.69 -2.00 -23.86
CA VAL A 206 0.40 -0.65 -23.34
C VAL A 206 -0.46 0.12 -24.33
N ALA A 207 -0.13 0.11 -25.63
CA ALA A 207 -0.91 0.78 -26.66
C ALA A 207 -2.35 0.23 -26.76
N ALA A 208 -2.52 -1.09 -26.69
CA ALA A 208 -3.81 -1.75 -26.72
C ALA A 208 -4.67 -1.32 -25.53
N ILE A 209 -4.10 -1.30 -24.33
CA ILE A 209 -4.81 -0.86 -23.12
C ILE A 209 -5.14 0.63 -23.22
N LEU A 210 -4.19 1.50 -23.59
CA LEU A 210 -4.44 2.93 -23.78
C LEU A 210 -5.60 3.18 -24.76
N CYS A 211 -5.70 2.39 -25.81
CA CYS A 211 -6.82 2.45 -26.76
C CYS A 211 -8.17 2.13 -26.09
N THR A 212 -8.23 1.20 -25.13
CA THR A 212 -9.47 0.89 -24.39
C THR A 212 -9.90 1.98 -23.41
N LEU A 213 -8.94 2.77 -22.92
CA LEU A 213 -9.23 3.88 -22.00
C LEU A 213 -9.88 5.09 -22.72
N TRP A 214 -9.87 5.09 -24.05
CA TRP A 214 -10.41 6.20 -24.82
C TRP A 214 -11.94 6.27 -24.69
N GLY A 215 -12.43 7.41 -24.20
CA GLY A 215 -13.87 7.64 -24.04
C GLY A 215 -14.51 6.89 -22.87
N THR A 216 -13.70 6.21 -22.05
CA THR A 216 -14.17 5.51 -20.83
C THR A 216 -13.74 6.26 -19.57
N MET A 217 -14.32 5.86 -18.43
CA MET A 217 -13.91 6.29 -17.09
C MET A 217 -12.90 5.29 -16.48
N GLN A 218 -12.11 4.58 -17.29
CA GLN A 218 -11.14 3.59 -16.80
C GLN A 218 -9.74 4.16 -16.65
N MET A 219 -9.03 3.78 -15.60
CA MET A 219 -7.63 4.19 -15.33
C MET A 219 -6.66 3.05 -15.60
N ALA A 220 -5.47 3.41 -16.05
CA ALA A 220 -4.29 2.58 -15.92
C ALA A 220 -3.12 3.34 -15.27
N PHE A 221 -2.34 2.63 -14.48
CA PHE A 221 -1.15 3.12 -13.78
C PHE A 221 0.07 2.41 -14.33
N MET A 222 1.12 3.17 -14.66
CA MET A 222 2.38 2.63 -15.16
C MET A 222 3.50 3.00 -14.18
N ILE A 223 4.27 1.99 -13.78
CA ILE A 223 5.31 2.08 -12.75
C ILE A 223 6.67 1.83 -13.42
N ASN A 224 7.62 2.70 -13.15
CA ASN A 224 8.98 2.61 -13.68
C ASN A 224 9.90 1.71 -12.86
N ASP A 225 11.10 1.48 -13.39
CA ASP A 225 12.19 0.72 -12.76
C ASP A 225 12.62 1.24 -11.37
N LYS A 226 12.34 2.51 -11.06
CA LYS A 226 12.54 3.11 -9.72
C LYS A 226 11.39 2.84 -8.74
N ASN A 227 10.35 2.12 -9.16
CA ASN A 227 9.08 1.95 -8.43
C ASN A 227 8.32 3.26 -8.19
N GLU A 228 8.50 4.24 -9.08
CA GLU A 228 7.73 5.49 -9.09
C GLU A 228 6.60 5.37 -10.11
N LEU A 229 5.50 6.09 -9.88
CA LEU A 229 4.46 6.21 -10.89
C LEU A 229 4.97 7.09 -12.03
N ALA A 230 5.29 6.45 -13.14
CA ALA A 230 5.80 7.10 -14.34
C ALA A 230 4.69 7.81 -15.12
N ALA A 231 3.54 7.15 -15.25
CA ALA A 231 2.39 7.71 -15.97
C ALA A 231 1.07 7.14 -15.46
N ALA A 232 0.03 7.94 -15.52
CA ALA A 232 -1.35 7.51 -15.34
C ALA A 232 -2.19 8.03 -16.50
N ALA A 233 -3.08 7.21 -17.05
CA ALA A 233 -4.01 7.60 -18.09
C ALA A 233 -5.42 7.75 -17.50
N TRP A 234 -5.96 8.99 -17.47
CA TRP A 234 -7.40 9.22 -17.31
C TRP A 234 -7.93 10.43 -18.07
N ILE A 235 -9.12 10.23 -18.67
CA ILE A 235 -10.05 11.19 -19.29
C ILE A 235 -9.47 12.05 -20.44
N ALA A 236 -10.02 11.80 -21.64
CA ALA A 236 -9.91 12.61 -22.86
C ALA A 236 -8.56 12.62 -23.61
N GLY A 237 -7.74 11.58 -23.45
CA GLY A 237 -6.56 11.38 -24.30
C GLY A 237 -5.49 12.48 -24.16
N ARG A 238 -5.43 13.10 -22.99
CA ARG A 238 -4.32 13.99 -22.63
C ARG A 238 -3.65 13.46 -21.38
N ILE A 239 -2.42 12.98 -21.54
CA ILE A 239 -1.52 12.73 -20.42
C ILE A 239 -1.21 14.08 -19.77
N ARG A 240 -1.48 14.20 -18.47
CA ARG A 240 -1.04 15.34 -17.67
C ARG A 240 -0.02 14.84 -16.67
N ASN A 241 1.06 15.61 -16.48
CA ASN A 241 1.85 15.54 -15.26
C ASN A 241 0.91 15.92 -14.11
N ILE A 242 0.65 14.99 -13.20
CA ILE A 242 -0.23 15.24 -12.05
C ILE A 242 0.60 15.98 -10.99
N GLU A 243 0.07 17.08 -10.46
CA GLU A 243 0.62 17.70 -9.25
C GLU A 243 0.43 16.74 -8.07
N ASN A 244 1.51 16.50 -7.32
CA ASN A 244 1.70 15.47 -6.28
C ASN A 244 0.52 15.27 -5.29
N GLU A 245 -0.31 16.28 -5.08
CA GLU A 245 -1.37 16.31 -4.05
C GLU A 245 -2.59 15.44 -4.43
N ALA A 246 -2.94 15.35 -5.71
CA ALA A 246 -4.01 14.46 -6.15
C ALA A 246 -3.57 12.98 -6.12
N LEU A 247 -2.27 12.73 -6.31
CA LEU A 247 -1.65 11.41 -6.27
C LEU A 247 -1.66 10.81 -4.86
N THR A 248 -1.51 11.63 -3.82
CA THR A 248 -1.57 11.15 -2.43
C THR A 248 -2.91 10.51 -2.12
N VAL A 249 -4.02 11.13 -2.55
CA VAL A 249 -5.37 10.61 -2.31
C VAL A 249 -5.60 9.29 -3.03
N PHE A 250 -5.21 9.17 -4.31
CA PHE A 250 -5.39 7.92 -5.05
C PHE A 250 -4.43 6.81 -4.61
N ALA A 251 -3.17 7.13 -4.30
CA ALA A 251 -2.21 6.16 -3.78
C ALA A 251 -2.54 5.71 -2.35
N GLU A 252 -3.07 6.59 -1.49
CA GLU A 252 -3.61 6.20 -0.17
C GLU A 252 -4.81 5.27 -0.32
N ILE A 253 -5.73 5.58 -1.23
CA ILE A 253 -6.89 4.73 -1.51
C ILE A 253 -6.44 3.35 -2.02
N PHE A 254 -5.47 3.27 -2.94
CA PHE A 254 -4.93 1.99 -3.42
C PHE A 254 -4.16 1.22 -2.33
N LYS A 255 -3.39 1.93 -1.48
CA LYS A 255 -2.66 1.37 -0.33
C LYS A 255 -3.60 0.82 0.74
N GLU A 256 -4.80 1.39 0.88
CA GLU A 256 -5.84 0.93 1.80
C GLU A 256 -6.68 -0.22 1.24
N THR A 257 -7.00 -0.25 -0.07
CA THR A 257 -7.99 -1.21 -0.58
C THR A 257 -7.43 -2.57 -0.94
N GLY A 258 -6.18 -2.71 -1.40
CA GLY A 258 -5.51 -4.00 -1.63
C GLY A 258 -6.33 -5.09 -2.37
N GLY A 259 -7.37 -4.71 -3.11
CA GLY A 259 -8.44 -5.59 -3.56
C GLY A 259 -9.69 -4.82 -3.97
N ASP A 260 -10.45 -5.47 -4.85
CA ASP A 260 -11.58 -5.00 -5.67
C ASP A 260 -12.79 -4.44 -4.89
N ARG A 261 -12.67 -3.26 -4.25
CA ARG A 261 -13.76 -2.69 -3.42
C ARG A 261 -14.29 -1.33 -3.83
N TYR A 262 -13.86 -0.79 -4.97
CA TYR A 262 -14.34 0.52 -5.40
C TYR A 262 -15.84 0.52 -5.77
N PHE A 263 -16.45 -0.66 -6.02
CA PHE A 263 -17.84 -0.73 -6.51
C PHE A 263 -18.82 -1.59 -5.71
N ASP A 264 -18.38 -2.30 -4.66
CA ASP A 264 -19.29 -3.24 -3.99
C ASP A 264 -20.16 -2.64 -2.87
N ARG A 265 -19.91 -1.39 -2.43
CA ARG A 265 -20.83 -0.68 -1.51
C ARG A 265 -20.85 0.83 -1.74
N PRO A 266 -22.00 1.50 -1.52
CA PRO A 266 -22.08 2.95 -1.61
C PRO A 266 -21.13 3.54 -0.56
N VAL A 267 -20.12 4.28 -1.02
CA VAL A 267 -19.24 5.06 -0.17
C VAL A 267 -20.13 6.05 0.57
N ASN A 268 -20.46 5.74 1.81
CA ASN A 268 -21.13 6.65 2.71
C ASN A 268 -20.09 7.73 3.01
N ARG A 269 -20.09 8.77 2.17
CA ARG A 269 -19.30 9.98 2.37
C ARG A 269 -19.49 10.37 3.82
N TYR A 270 -18.37 10.59 4.52
CA TYR A 270 -18.31 11.34 5.77
C TYR A 270 -19.54 12.23 5.93
N GLN A 271 -20.37 11.97 6.94
CA GLN A 271 -21.34 12.97 7.35
C GLN A 271 -20.54 14.23 7.67
N ARG A 272 -20.54 15.17 6.72
CA ARG A 272 -20.20 16.56 6.99
C ARG A 272 -21.11 16.97 8.13
N TRP A 273 -20.55 17.10 9.32
CA TRP A 273 -21.14 17.93 10.34
C TRP A 273 -21.40 19.28 9.69
N ARG A 274 -22.68 19.59 9.46
CA ARG A 274 -23.08 20.96 9.12
C ARG A 274 -22.79 21.79 10.35
N ILE A 275 -21.64 22.45 10.36
CA ILE A 275 -21.46 23.66 11.16
C ILE A 275 -22.36 24.70 10.50
N ASN A 276 -23.62 24.75 10.91
CA ASN A 276 -24.53 25.87 10.73
C ASN A 276 -25.72 25.63 11.65
N GLU A 277 -25.59 26.15 12.87
CA GLU A 277 -26.62 26.82 13.68
C GLU A 277 -26.24 26.70 15.17
N ILE A 278 -25.20 27.43 15.56
CA ILE A 278 -25.20 28.09 16.87
C ILE A 278 -25.71 29.50 16.57
N LYS A 279 -27.03 29.68 16.64
CA LYS A 279 -27.61 30.98 16.97
C LYS A 279 -27.80 30.97 18.49
N GLY A 280 -27.41 32.09 19.10
CA GLY A 280 -27.35 32.28 20.56
C GLY A 280 -28.66 32.05 21.31
#